data_AF-A0A346PMC8-F1
#
_entry.id   AF-A0A346PMC8-F1
#
_cell.length_a   1.000
_cell.length_b   1.000
_cell.length_c   1.000
_cell.angle_alpha   90.00
_cell.angle_beta   90.00
_cell.angle_gamma   90.00
#
_symmetry.space_group_name_H-M   'P 1'
#
loop_
_entity.id
_entity.type
_entity.pdbx_description
1 polymer ?
#
loop_
_entity_poly.entity_id
_entity_poly.type
_entity_poly.pdbx_seq_one_letter_code
_entity_poly.pdbx_strand_id
1 'polypeptide(L)'
;MPLGVDEAGKGPVLGSMFAAAVYCDDPDALPAGIADSKRLAPARREDLAATLCEDDRIAVGVAEITVARIDDPETDMNSLAVAAHAEAIADAVGGLESTRSVSGLCDACDTDAERFAQRVHEACAKRTDIPLEIDARHGADDESPIVGAASIVAKVERDAHVARLGEKYGEVGSGYPSDPATREFLESYVDGHGELPACARESWSTCRDVLAAAQQTELGQF
;
A
#
# COMPACT_ATOMS: atom_id res chain seq x y z
N MET A 1 6.01 18.46 -9.03
CA MET A 1 5.21 18.61 -7.79
C MET A 1 6.09 18.14 -6.65
N PRO A 2 6.15 18.85 -5.50
CA PRO A 2 7.00 18.49 -4.36
C PRO A 2 6.48 17.29 -3.55
N LEU A 3 5.21 16.92 -3.72
CA LEU A 3 4.59 15.77 -3.06
C LEU A 3 4.32 14.65 -4.06
N GLY A 4 4.73 13.42 -3.74
CA GLY A 4 4.46 12.20 -4.49
C GLY A 4 3.82 11.16 -3.59
N VAL A 5 2.87 10.39 -4.11
CA VAL A 5 2.09 9.42 -3.34
C VAL A 5 1.85 8.17 -4.16
N ASP A 6 2.02 7.00 -3.55
CA ASP A 6 1.78 5.69 -4.18
C ASP A 6 1.40 4.66 -3.10
N GLU A 7 0.88 3.50 -3.52
CA GLU A 7 0.53 2.39 -2.65
C GLU A 7 1.18 1.05 -3.03
N ALA A 8 1.20 0.13 -2.07
CA ALA A 8 1.61 -1.24 -2.26
C ALA A 8 0.66 -2.19 -1.53
N GLY A 9 0.35 -3.32 -2.18
CA GLY A 9 -0.47 -4.35 -1.58
C GLY A 9 -1.98 -4.14 -1.70
N LYS A 10 -2.47 -3.49 -2.77
CA LYS A 10 -3.91 -3.45 -3.07
C LYS A 10 -4.48 -4.83 -3.44
N GLY A 11 -3.76 -5.61 -4.24
CA GLY A 11 -4.21 -6.90 -4.80
C GLY A 11 -3.99 -8.21 -4.00
N PRO A 12 -3.01 -8.33 -3.08
CA PRO A 12 -2.77 -9.54 -2.29
C PRO A 12 -4.01 -10.09 -1.60
N VAL A 13 -4.05 -11.41 -1.40
CA VAL A 13 -5.03 -12.09 -0.53
C VAL A 13 -4.57 -12.13 0.92
N LEU A 14 -3.28 -11.93 1.18
CA LEU A 14 -2.71 -11.86 2.53
C LEU A 14 -2.20 -10.46 2.85
N GLY A 15 -2.33 -10.08 4.12
CA GLY A 15 -1.71 -8.94 4.75
C GLY A 15 -2.34 -7.60 4.41
N SER A 16 -1.80 -6.55 5.02
CA SER A 16 -2.27 -5.17 4.88
C SER A 16 -1.93 -4.56 3.50
N MET A 17 -2.57 -3.45 3.19
CA MET A 17 -2.16 -2.51 2.13
C MET A 17 -1.46 -1.32 2.78
N PHE A 18 -0.45 -0.76 2.12
CA PHE A 18 0.28 0.42 2.59
C PHE A 18 0.23 1.51 1.52
N ALA A 19 0.02 2.76 1.93
CA ALA A 19 0.30 3.93 1.10
C ALA A 19 1.41 4.73 1.73
N ALA A 20 2.21 5.39 0.90
CA ALA A 20 3.24 6.31 1.36
C ALA A 20 3.14 7.62 0.60
N ALA A 21 3.53 8.71 1.27
CA ALA A 21 3.65 10.04 0.70
C ALA A 21 5.05 10.57 1.00
N VAL A 22 5.71 11.13 -0.02
CA VAL A 22 7.02 11.76 0.11
C VAL A 22 6.90 13.20 -0.30
N TYR A 23 7.23 14.10 0.61
CA TYR A 23 7.32 15.53 0.39
C TYR A 23 8.78 15.96 0.35
N CYS A 24 9.17 16.67 -0.72
CA CYS A 24 10.50 17.21 -0.88
C CYS A 24 10.44 18.53 -1.67
N ASP A 25 10.91 19.61 -1.04
CA ASP A 25 10.96 20.94 -1.67
C ASP A 25 12.07 21.08 -2.72
N ASP A 26 13.17 20.39 -2.49
CA ASP A 26 14.37 20.42 -3.32
C ASP A 26 14.49 19.08 -4.06
N PRO A 27 14.09 18.99 -5.34
CA PRO A 27 14.18 17.75 -6.10
C PRO A 27 15.59 17.16 -6.16
N ASP A 28 16.64 17.98 -6.02
CA ASP A 28 18.03 17.53 -6.01
C ASP A 28 18.42 16.84 -4.68
N ALA A 29 17.58 16.93 -3.64
CA ALA A 29 17.72 16.17 -2.41
C ALA A 29 17.30 14.71 -2.55
N LEU A 30 16.47 14.37 -3.55
CA LEU A 30 16.04 12.99 -3.76
C LEU A 30 17.24 12.10 -4.17
N PRO A 31 17.40 10.90 -3.58
CA PRO A 31 18.48 10.01 -3.94
C PRO A 31 18.38 9.57 -5.40
N ALA A 32 19.53 9.43 -6.05
CA ALA A 32 19.59 8.95 -7.43
C ALA A 32 19.13 7.47 -7.54
N GLY A 33 18.51 7.13 -8.67
CA GLY A 33 18.11 5.76 -9.01
C GLY A 33 16.70 5.36 -8.58
N ILE A 34 15.86 6.31 -8.17
CA ILE A 34 14.45 6.08 -7.82
C ILE A 34 13.58 5.65 -9.03
N ALA A 35 13.86 6.19 -10.22
CA ALA A 35 13.00 6.04 -11.40
C ALA A 35 12.92 4.62 -12.00
N ASP A 36 13.67 3.63 -11.48
CA ASP A 36 13.61 2.24 -11.93
C ASP A 36 13.17 1.29 -10.80
N SER A 37 12.34 1.81 -9.87
CA SER A 37 11.94 1.15 -8.61
C SER A 37 11.38 -0.28 -8.79
N LYS A 38 10.63 -0.51 -9.87
CA LYS A 38 10.07 -1.81 -10.26
C LYS A 38 11.13 -2.88 -10.57
N ARG A 39 12.35 -2.46 -10.92
CA ARG A 39 13.49 -3.33 -11.23
C ARG A 39 14.52 -3.38 -10.09
N LEU A 40 14.34 -2.57 -9.05
CA LEU A 40 15.23 -2.59 -7.90
C LEU A 40 15.06 -3.88 -7.11
N ALA A 41 16.18 -4.46 -6.69
CA ALA A 41 16.18 -5.55 -5.72
C ALA A 41 15.67 -5.06 -4.35
N PRO A 42 15.07 -5.93 -3.51
CA PRO A 42 14.57 -5.56 -2.18
C PRO A 42 15.58 -4.79 -1.33
N ALA A 43 16.82 -5.28 -1.21
CA ALA A 43 17.88 -4.62 -0.45
C ALA A 43 18.17 -3.18 -0.95
N ARG A 44 18.11 -2.94 -2.27
CA ARG A 44 18.30 -1.60 -2.82
C ARG A 44 17.13 -0.68 -2.51
N ARG A 45 15.90 -1.21 -2.45
CA ARG A 45 14.74 -0.43 -2.01
C ARG A 45 14.85 -0.07 -0.53
N GLU A 46 15.28 -1.00 0.31
CA GLU A 46 15.53 -0.76 1.73
C GLU A 46 16.57 0.34 1.95
N ASP A 47 17.72 0.29 1.25
CA ASP A 47 18.74 1.35 1.31
C ASP A 47 18.20 2.73 0.91
N LEU A 48 17.39 2.77 -0.16
CA LEU A 48 16.78 4.02 -0.65
C LEU A 48 15.72 4.55 0.31
N ALA A 49 14.86 3.68 0.85
CA ALA A 49 13.87 4.06 1.85
C ALA A 49 14.53 4.60 3.12
N ALA A 50 15.60 3.96 3.59
CA ALA A 50 16.39 4.46 4.71
C ALA A 50 16.97 5.86 4.40
N THR A 51 17.55 6.04 3.22
CA THR A 51 18.09 7.35 2.79
C THR A 51 17.00 8.44 2.75
N LEU A 52 15.81 8.11 2.25
CA LEU A 52 14.67 9.03 2.21
C LEU A 52 14.21 9.44 3.62
N CYS A 53 14.19 8.50 4.56
CA CYS A 53 13.75 8.75 5.94
C CYS A 53 14.80 9.42 6.82
N GLU A 54 16.09 9.29 6.51
CA GLU A 54 17.20 9.88 7.28
C GLU A 54 17.51 11.34 6.88
N ASP A 55 17.00 11.81 5.74
CA ASP A 55 17.25 13.17 5.24
C ASP A 55 16.20 14.15 5.76
N ASP A 56 16.60 15.07 6.64
CA ASP A 56 15.73 16.10 7.23
C ASP A 56 15.04 17.04 6.22
N ARG A 57 15.47 17.04 4.95
CA ARG A 57 14.84 17.82 3.86
C ARG A 57 13.66 17.10 3.23
N ILE A 58 13.47 15.82 3.55
CA ILE A 58 12.43 14.95 3.00
C ILE A 58 11.51 14.56 4.14
N ALA A 59 10.21 14.78 3.96
CA ALA A 59 9.20 14.27 4.89
C ALA A 59 8.52 13.06 4.27
N VAL A 60 8.39 12.00 5.07
CA VAL A 60 7.78 10.74 4.66
C VAL A 60 6.60 10.46 5.57
N GLY A 61 5.44 10.18 4.99
CA GLY A 61 4.26 9.72 5.69
C GLY A 61 3.84 8.34 5.20
N VAL A 62 3.34 7.50 6.10
CA VAL A 62 2.93 6.10 5.79
C VAL A 62 1.58 5.81 6.42
N ALA A 63 0.70 5.15 5.65
CA ALA A 63 -0.59 4.69 6.13
C ALA A 63 -0.78 3.19 5.90
N GLU A 64 -1.18 2.47 6.94
CA GLU A 64 -1.54 1.05 6.87
C GLU A 64 -3.07 0.87 6.86
N ILE A 65 -3.55 0.13 5.86
CA ILE A 65 -4.90 -0.42 5.83
C ILE A 65 -4.81 -1.90 6.19
N THR A 66 -5.20 -2.22 7.42
CA THR A 66 -5.15 -3.57 7.97
C THR A 66 -6.18 -4.49 7.31
N VAL A 67 -5.95 -5.81 7.38
CA VAL A 67 -6.92 -6.83 6.93
C VAL A 67 -8.31 -6.60 7.54
N ALA A 68 -8.38 -6.26 8.83
CA ALA A 68 -9.65 -5.95 9.49
C ALA A 68 -10.37 -4.73 8.90
N ARG A 69 -9.64 -3.68 8.48
CA ARG A 69 -10.22 -2.54 7.76
C ARG A 69 -10.67 -2.92 6.35
N ILE A 70 -9.96 -3.85 5.70
CA ILE A 70 -10.24 -4.32 4.35
C ILE A 70 -11.52 -5.17 4.31
N ASP A 71 -11.71 -6.03 5.29
CA ASP A 71 -12.86 -6.93 5.37
C ASP A 71 -14.07 -6.32 6.09
N ASP A 72 -13.98 -5.06 6.53
CA ASP A 72 -15.12 -4.33 7.08
C ASP A 72 -16.19 -4.15 5.97
N PRO A 73 -17.42 -4.67 6.14
CA PRO A 73 -18.47 -4.64 5.12
C PRO A 73 -18.96 -3.23 4.78
N GLU A 74 -18.67 -2.22 5.60
CA GLU A 74 -19.00 -0.83 5.34
C GLU A 74 -17.94 -0.11 4.49
N THR A 75 -16.91 -0.83 4.03
CA THR A 75 -15.80 -0.27 3.26
C THR A 75 -15.63 -0.95 1.90
N ASP A 76 -14.85 -0.30 1.03
CA ASP A 76 -14.44 -0.86 -0.24
C ASP A 76 -13.00 -0.46 -0.56
N MET A 77 -12.33 -1.24 -1.41
CA MET A 77 -10.91 -1.02 -1.70
C MET A 77 -10.59 0.31 -2.36
N ASN A 78 -11.50 0.90 -3.13
CA ASN A 78 -11.23 2.20 -3.75
C ASN A 78 -11.32 3.31 -2.70
N SER A 79 -12.31 3.24 -1.80
CA SER A 79 -12.43 4.17 -0.67
C SER A 79 -11.29 4.03 0.34
N LEU A 80 -10.86 2.79 0.63
CA LEU A 80 -9.70 2.54 1.49
C LEU A 80 -8.39 3.03 0.87
N ALA A 81 -8.21 2.88 -0.44
CA ALA A 81 -7.02 3.41 -1.11
C ALA A 81 -6.97 4.94 -1.07
N VAL A 82 -8.11 5.61 -1.29
CA VAL A 82 -8.23 7.07 -1.09
C VAL A 82 -7.91 7.45 0.36
N ALA A 83 -8.43 6.72 1.34
CA ALA A 83 -8.17 6.98 2.75
C ALA A 83 -6.68 6.81 3.09
N ALA A 84 -6.03 5.76 2.58
CA ALA A 84 -4.61 5.50 2.77
C ALA A 84 -3.74 6.64 2.21
N HIS A 85 -4.02 7.08 0.98
CA HIS A 85 -3.32 8.21 0.36
C HIS A 85 -3.47 9.47 1.21
N ALA A 86 -4.71 9.79 1.63
CA ALA A 86 -4.95 10.98 2.43
C ALA A 86 -4.34 10.91 3.84
N GLU A 87 -4.30 9.72 4.46
CA GLU A 87 -3.60 9.47 5.73
C GLU A 87 -2.09 9.70 5.58
N ALA A 88 -1.47 9.11 4.55
CA ALA A 88 -0.04 9.26 4.29
C ALA A 88 0.33 10.72 3.95
N ILE A 89 -0.48 11.40 3.13
CA ILE A 89 -0.28 12.83 2.80
C ILE A 89 -0.33 13.68 4.07
N ALA A 90 -1.36 13.50 4.90
CA ALA A 90 -1.53 14.30 6.12
C ALA A 90 -0.35 14.14 7.08
N ASP A 91 0.18 12.93 7.20
CA ASP A 91 1.38 12.62 8.00
C ASP A 91 2.62 13.32 7.42
N ALA A 92 2.86 13.19 6.10
CA ALA A 92 4.02 13.79 5.43
C ALA A 92 4.04 15.33 5.50
N VAL A 93 2.87 15.98 5.43
CA VAL A 93 2.77 17.46 5.42
C VAL A 93 2.49 18.07 6.79
N GLY A 94 2.29 17.25 7.84
CA GLY A 94 1.84 17.72 9.16
C GLY A 94 2.80 18.68 9.86
N GLY A 95 4.09 18.67 9.47
CA GLY A 95 5.11 19.60 9.98
C GLY A 95 5.23 20.93 9.22
N LEU A 96 4.49 21.12 8.13
CA LEU A 96 4.58 22.32 7.30
C LEU A 96 3.73 23.47 7.88
N GLU A 97 4.11 24.71 7.54
CA GLU A 97 3.31 25.88 7.91
C GLU A 97 2.00 25.93 7.10
N SER A 98 0.86 26.14 7.77
CA SER A 98 -0.48 26.12 7.15
C SER A 98 -0.73 27.19 6.09
N THR A 99 0.14 28.19 5.97
CA THR A 99 0.08 29.20 4.89
C THR A 99 0.65 28.70 3.57
N ARG A 100 1.32 27.55 3.56
CA ARG A 100 1.98 27.00 2.37
C ARG A 100 1.01 26.13 1.57
N SER A 101 0.82 26.48 0.29
CA SER A 101 0.14 25.57 -0.65
C SER A 101 1.11 24.52 -1.16
N VAL A 102 0.68 23.26 -1.18
CA VAL A 102 1.48 22.11 -1.63
C VAL A 102 0.77 21.44 -2.81
N SER A 103 1.47 21.28 -3.93
CA SER A 103 0.99 20.46 -5.05
C SER A 103 1.51 19.04 -4.94
N GLY A 104 0.65 18.06 -5.23
CA GLY A 104 0.97 16.64 -5.15
C GLY A 104 0.53 15.85 -6.36
N LEU A 105 1.25 14.76 -6.64
CA LEU A 105 0.92 13.77 -7.66
C LEU A 105 0.73 12.41 -7.01
N CYS A 106 -0.42 11.78 -7.23
CA CYS A 106 -0.65 10.39 -6.86
C CYS A 106 -0.49 9.45 -8.06
N ASP A 107 0.05 8.24 -7.83
CA ASP A 107 -0.23 7.13 -8.74
C ASP A 107 -1.69 6.69 -8.58
N ALA A 108 -2.42 6.64 -9.69
CA ALA A 108 -3.85 6.38 -9.66
C ALA A 108 -4.13 4.87 -9.59
N CYS A 109 -4.66 4.40 -8.47
CA CYS A 109 -5.09 3.01 -8.31
C CYS A 109 -6.57 2.75 -8.67
N ASP A 110 -7.30 3.80 -9.05
CA ASP A 110 -8.67 3.75 -9.60
C ASP A 110 -8.61 3.77 -11.13
N THR A 111 -9.60 3.15 -11.78
CA THR A 111 -9.85 3.25 -13.22
C THR A 111 -9.96 4.67 -13.77
N ASP A 112 -10.38 5.62 -12.94
CA ASP A 112 -10.53 7.04 -13.30
C ASP A 112 -9.60 7.88 -12.41
N ALA A 113 -8.52 8.37 -13.01
CA ALA A 113 -7.48 9.12 -12.31
C ALA A 113 -7.97 10.50 -11.84
N GLU A 114 -8.78 11.20 -12.64
CA GLU A 114 -9.33 12.52 -12.25
C GLU A 114 -10.27 12.38 -11.04
N ARG A 115 -11.14 11.37 -11.07
CA ARG A 115 -12.00 11.05 -9.93
C ARG A 115 -11.17 10.68 -8.70
N PHE A 116 -10.09 9.93 -8.87
CA PHE A 116 -9.20 9.56 -7.77
C PHE A 116 -8.56 10.78 -7.13
N ALA A 117 -7.97 11.68 -7.93
CA ALA A 117 -7.37 12.93 -7.47
C ALA A 117 -8.37 13.77 -6.66
N GLN A 118 -9.60 13.94 -7.18
CA GLN A 118 -10.65 14.69 -6.49
C GLN A 118 -11.02 14.07 -5.14
N ARG A 119 -11.18 12.74 -5.08
CA ARG A 119 -11.52 12.03 -3.84
C ARG A 119 -10.39 12.12 -2.80
N VAL A 120 -9.13 12.01 -3.24
CA VAL A 120 -7.97 12.18 -2.36
C VAL A 120 -7.90 13.60 -1.83
N HIS A 121 -8.10 14.62 -2.68
CA HIS A 121 -8.17 16.02 -2.26
C HIS A 121 -9.25 16.25 -1.18
N GLU A 122 -10.47 15.77 -1.41
CA GLU A 122 -11.59 15.88 -0.45
C GLU A 122 -11.31 15.15 0.87
N ALA A 123 -10.61 14.01 0.82
CA ALA A 123 -10.22 13.27 2.00
C ALA A 123 -9.11 14.00 2.78
N CYS A 124 -8.15 14.62 2.08
CA CYS A 124 -7.09 15.42 2.71
C CYS A 124 -7.64 16.66 3.40
N ALA A 125 -8.61 17.35 2.79
CA ALA A 125 -9.25 18.54 3.38
C ALA A 125 -9.94 18.28 4.74
N LYS A 126 -10.18 17.01 5.10
CA LYS A 126 -10.73 16.60 6.40
C LYS A 126 -9.65 16.23 7.43
N ARG A 127 -8.38 16.16 7.01
CA ARG A 127 -7.25 15.63 7.78
C ARG A 127 -6.15 16.64 8.03
N THR A 128 -6.04 17.66 7.18
CA THR A 128 -5.01 18.68 7.29
C THR A 128 -5.54 20.05 6.88
N ASP A 129 -5.03 21.08 7.55
CA ASP A 129 -5.30 22.48 7.22
C ASP A 129 -4.34 23.02 6.15
N ILE A 130 -3.37 22.22 5.70
CA ILE A 130 -2.47 22.58 4.59
C ILE A 130 -3.29 22.66 3.29
N PRO A 131 -3.28 23.80 2.58
CA PRO A 131 -3.87 23.87 1.24
C PRO A 131 -3.16 22.92 0.28
N LEU A 132 -3.92 21.99 -0.32
CA LEU A 132 -3.39 20.94 -1.19
C LEU A 132 -4.01 21.01 -2.59
N GLU A 133 -3.16 20.97 -3.61
CA GLU A 133 -3.55 20.76 -5.02
C GLU A 133 -3.12 19.34 -5.43
N ILE A 134 -4.08 18.44 -5.62
CA ILE A 134 -3.79 17.02 -5.92
C ILE A 134 -4.11 16.71 -7.39
N ASP A 135 -3.13 16.19 -8.11
CA ASP A 135 -3.27 15.56 -9.43
C ASP A 135 -3.04 14.04 -9.29
N ALA A 136 -3.53 13.24 -10.23
CA ALA A 136 -3.27 11.81 -10.27
C ALA A 136 -3.15 11.30 -11.71
N ARG A 137 -2.26 10.33 -11.92
CA ARG A 137 -2.03 9.68 -13.23
C ARG A 137 -1.76 8.20 -13.04
N HIS A 138 -2.12 7.39 -14.02
CA HIS A 138 -1.74 5.97 -14.03
C HIS A 138 -0.26 5.82 -14.37
N GLY A 139 0.48 5.02 -13.59
CA GLY A 139 1.91 4.79 -13.80
C GLY A 139 2.76 6.02 -13.49
N ALA A 140 2.31 6.88 -12.57
CA ALA A 140 3.01 8.11 -12.23
C ALA A 140 4.39 7.83 -11.60
N ASP A 141 4.57 6.67 -10.99
CA ASP A 141 5.82 6.21 -10.38
C ASP A 141 6.96 6.02 -11.40
N ASP A 142 6.63 5.69 -12.66
CA ASP A 142 7.60 5.51 -13.74
C ASP A 142 8.14 6.84 -14.31
N GLU A 143 7.34 7.91 -14.23
CA GLU A 143 7.66 9.20 -14.84
C GLU A 143 8.12 10.26 -13.83
N SER A 144 7.71 10.12 -12.56
CA SER A 144 7.92 11.13 -11.53
C SER A 144 8.81 10.59 -10.41
N PRO A 145 10.04 11.11 -10.23
CA PRO A 145 10.93 10.66 -9.17
C PRO A 145 10.34 10.77 -7.76
N ILE A 146 9.50 11.78 -7.49
CA ILE A 146 8.86 11.92 -6.17
C ILE A 146 7.79 10.85 -5.93
N VAL A 147 7.06 10.44 -6.98
CA VAL A 147 6.08 9.34 -6.87
C VAL A 147 6.82 8.00 -6.78
N GLY A 148 7.89 7.82 -7.54
CA GLY A 148 8.79 6.68 -7.40
C GLY A 148 9.39 6.56 -5.99
N ALA A 149 9.63 7.68 -5.30
CA ALA A 149 10.12 7.68 -3.93
C ALA A 149 9.06 7.12 -2.97
N ALA A 150 7.82 7.60 -3.07
CA ALA A 150 6.68 7.07 -2.33
C ALA A 150 6.44 5.59 -2.64
N SER A 151 6.57 5.21 -3.90
CA SER A 151 6.48 3.82 -4.37
C SER A 151 7.45 2.89 -3.68
N ILE A 152 8.70 3.34 -3.51
CA ILE A 152 9.76 2.59 -2.81
C ILE A 152 9.37 2.41 -1.33
N VAL A 153 8.98 3.49 -0.65
CA VAL A 153 8.59 3.45 0.76
C VAL A 153 7.41 2.49 0.98
N ALA A 154 6.35 2.63 0.19
CA ALA A 154 5.17 1.76 0.30
C ALA A 154 5.53 0.27 0.09
N LYS A 155 6.39 -0.03 -0.89
CA LYS A 155 6.85 -1.40 -1.17
C LYS A 155 7.72 -1.95 -0.03
N VAL A 156 8.62 -1.15 0.54
CA VAL A 156 9.45 -1.57 1.68
C VAL A 156 8.58 -1.90 2.89
N GLU A 157 7.59 -1.07 3.21
CA GLU A 157 6.64 -1.35 4.30
C GLU A 157 5.81 -2.62 4.04
N ARG A 158 5.37 -2.81 2.80
CA ARG A 158 4.62 -4.00 2.40
C ARG A 158 5.46 -5.26 2.45
N ASP A 159 6.71 -5.21 1.99
CA ASP A 159 7.66 -6.33 2.01
C ASP A 159 8.01 -6.70 3.46
N ALA A 160 8.28 -5.72 4.31
CA ALA A 160 8.51 -5.92 5.74
C ALA A 160 7.27 -6.53 6.43
N HIS A 161 6.07 -6.14 6.02
CA HIS A 161 4.83 -6.77 6.49
C HIS A 161 4.74 -8.24 6.06
N VAL A 162 5.05 -8.60 4.79
CA VAL A 162 5.10 -10.03 4.38
C VAL A 162 6.11 -10.79 5.23
N ALA A 163 7.31 -10.24 5.42
CA ALA A 163 8.37 -10.91 6.17
C ALA A 163 7.92 -11.25 7.61
N ARG A 164 7.25 -10.30 8.30
CA ARG A 164 6.66 -10.54 9.63
C ARG A 164 5.56 -11.61 9.61
N LEU A 165 4.76 -11.69 8.55
CA LEU A 165 3.82 -12.79 8.40
C LEU A 165 4.55 -14.12 8.24
N GLY A 166 5.66 -14.13 7.51
CA GLY A 166 6.49 -15.32 7.33
C GLY A 166 7.11 -15.83 8.62
N GLU A 167 7.56 -14.93 9.49
CA GLU A 167 8.04 -15.27 10.85
C GLU A 167 6.96 -15.93 11.71
N LYS A 168 5.70 -15.53 11.53
CA LYS A 168 4.56 -16.01 12.33
C LYS A 168 3.95 -17.30 11.78
N TYR A 169 3.82 -17.42 10.46
CA TYR A 169 3.03 -18.46 9.79
C TYR A 169 3.87 -19.43 8.95
N GLY A 170 5.15 -19.16 8.73
CA GLY A 170 6.01 -19.94 7.84
C GLY A 170 6.03 -19.39 6.41
N GLU A 171 6.21 -20.25 5.41
CA GLU A 171 6.32 -19.81 4.01
C GLU A 171 4.96 -19.38 3.44
N VAL A 172 4.60 -18.11 3.61
CA VAL A 172 3.32 -17.53 3.14
C VAL A 172 3.34 -17.09 1.66
N GLY A 173 4.50 -17.20 0.99
CA GLY A 173 4.75 -16.63 -0.33
C GLY A 173 4.68 -15.10 -0.34
N SER A 174 4.42 -14.51 -1.51
CA SER A 174 4.26 -13.07 -1.73
C SER A 174 2.95 -12.50 -1.16
N GLY A 175 1.99 -13.36 -0.84
CA GLY A 175 0.64 -12.99 -0.46
C GLY A 175 -0.30 -12.73 -1.64
N TYR A 176 0.18 -12.82 -2.89
CA TYR A 176 -0.67 -12.67 -4.07
C TYR A 176 -1.35 -13.98 -4.46
N PRO A 177 -2.60 -13.93 -4.97
CA PRO A 177 -3.30 -15.12 -5.43
C PRO A 177 -2.64 -15.77 -6.65
N SER A 178 -1.72 -15.12 -7.35
CA SER A 178 -0.97 -15.69 -8.46
C SER A 178 0.24 -16.52 -8.02
N ASP A 179 0.65 -16.40 -6.77
CA ASP A 179 1.80 -17.09 -6.21
C ASP A 179 1.41 -18.49 -5.72
N PRO A 180 2.01 -19.56 -6.27
CA PRO A 180 1.74 -20.93 -5.82
C PRO A 180 1.98 -21.13 -4.33
N ALA A 181 3.04 -20.55 -3.76
CA ALA A 181 3.36 -20.70 -2.33
C ALA A 181 2.28 -20.09 -1.44
N THR A 182 1.70 -18.96 -1.86
CA THR A 182 0.57 -18.34 -1.14
C THR A 182 -0.70 -19.19 -1.20
N ARG A 183 -0.99 -19.82 -2.35
CA ARG A 183 -2.14 -20.72 -2.47
C ARG A 183 -1.95 -21.96 -1.60
N GLU A 184 -0.80 -22.60 -1.68
CA GLU A 184 -0.47 -23.79 -0.90
C GLU A 184 -0.53 -23.50 0.61
N PHE A 185 -0.02 -22.33 1.04
CA PHE A 185 -0.14 -21.88 2.42
C PHE A 185 -1.62 -21.76 2.86
N LEU A 186 -2.46 -21.07 2.07
CA LEU A 186 -3.87 -20.88 2.40
C LEU A 186 -4.63 -22.21 2.48
N GLU A 187 -4.46 -23.07 1.48
CA GLU A 187 -5.08 -24.39 1.41
C GLU A 187 -4.66 -25.25 2.61
N SER A 188 -3.36 -25.36 2.87
CA SER A 188 -2.82 -26.16 3.98
C SER A 188 -3.25 -25.62 5.34
N TYR A 189 -3.33 -24.29 5.50
CA TYR A 189 -3.77 -23.70 6.76
C TYR A 189 -5.24 -24.00 7.02
N VAL A 190 -6.10 -23.82 6.02
CA VAL A 190 -7.54 -24.09 6.14
C VAL A 190 -7.79 -25.59 6.36
N ASP A 191 -7.11 -26.48 5.64
CA ASP A 191 -7.22 -27.93 5.84
C ASP A 191 -6.80 -28.35 7.26
N GLY A 192 -5.79 -27.68 7.84
CA GLY A 192 -5.29 -27.97 9.18
C GLY A 192 -6.09 -27.35 10.34
N HIS A 193 -6.77 -26.23 10.10
CA HIS A 193 -7.39 -25.43 11.17
C HIS A 193 -8.91 -25.25 11.01
N GLY A 194 -9.48 -25.53 9.84
CA GLY A 194 -10.89 -25.32 9.53
C GLY A 194 -11.30 -23.85 9.34
N GLU A 195 -10.35 -22.92 9.39
CA GLU A 195 -10.58 -21.48 9.27
C GLU A 195 -9.43 -20.79 8.52
N LEU A 196 -9.68 -19.57 8.04
CA LEU A 196 -8.66 -18.74 7.40
C LEU A 196 -7.64 -18.22 8.44
N PRO A 197 -6.36 -18.06 8.09
CA PRO A 197 -5.42 -17.40 8.98
C PRO A 197 -5.80 -15.92 9.13
N ALA A 198 -5.61 -15.34 10.32
CA ALA A 198 -5.96 -13.93 10.59
C ALA A 198 -5.28 -12.88 9.68
N CYS A 199 -4.28 -13.27 8.88
CA CYS A 199 -3.67 -12.42 7.88
C CYS A 199 -4.33 -12.50 6.50
N ALA A 200 -5.28 -13.40 6.29
CA ALA A 200 -6.01 -13.53 5.03
C ALA A 200 -7.17 -12.53 4.96
N ARG A 201 -7.38 -11.94 3.78
CA ARG A 201 -8.50 -11.06 3.49
C ARG A 201 -9.73 -11.90 3.13
N GLU A 202 -10.64 -12.07 4.07
CA GLU A 202 -11.81 -12.97 3.94
C GLU A 202 -12.70 -12.60 2.75
N SER A 203 -12.77 -11.32 2.41
CA SER A 203 -13.58 -10.81 1.29
C SER A 203 -13.00 -11.11 -0.10
N TRP A 204 -11.77 -11.64 -0.21
CA TRP A 204 -11.16 -12.01 -1.49
C TRP A 204 -11.69 -13.35 -1.98
N SER A 205 -11.90 -13.46 -3.31
CA SER A 205 -12.43 -14.68 -3.91
C SER A 205 -11.59 -15.91 -3.58
N THR A 206 -10.26 -15.82 -3.67
CA THR A 206 -9.37 -16.93 -3.34
C THR A 206 -9.56 -17.44 -1.91
N CYS A 207 -9.74 -16.56 -0.93
CA CYS A 207 -9.97 -16.95 0.47
C CYS A 207 -11.34 -17.64 0.63
N ARG A 208 -12.39 -17.09 -0.01
CA ARG A 208 -13.73 -17.71 -0.02
C ARG A 208 -13.73 -19.07 -0.69
N ASP A 209 -13.03 -19.21 -1.81
CA ASP A 209 -12.97 -20.43 -2.60
C ASP A 209 -12.28 -21.56 -1.83
N VAL A 210 -11.16 -21.25 -1.16
CA VAL A 210 -10.44 -22.22 -0.31
C VAL A 210 -11.32 -22.67 0.86
N LEU A 211 -11.96 -21.73 1.56
CA LEU A 211 -12.84 -22.07 2.69
C LEU A 211 -14.05 -22.92 2.25
N ALA A 212 -14.64 -22.60 1.10
CA ALA A 212 -15.76 -23.36 0.55
C ALA A 212 -15.34 -24.79 0.12
N ALA A 213 -14.14 -24.96 -0.43
CA ALA A 213 -13.61 -26.26 -0.83
C ALA A 213 -13.37 -27.20 0.38
N ALA A 214 -12.85 -26.66 1.48
CA ALA A 214 -12.65 -27.41 2.72
C ALA A 214 -13.98 -27.91 3.30
N GLN A 215 -15.01 -27.05 3.37
CA GLN A 215 -16.34 -27.42 3.88
C GLN A 215 -17.02 -28.53 3.04
N GLN A 216 -16.83 -28.52 1.71
CA GLN A 216 -17.36 -29.57 0.84
C GLN A 216 -16.66 -30.92 1.05
N THR A 217 -15.36 -30.89 1.33
CA THR A 217 -14.57 -32.11 1.58
C THR A 217 -15.00 -32.78 2.89
N GLU A 218 -15.31 -32.01 3.94
CA GLU A 218 -15.84 -32.55 5.20
C GLU A 218 -17.20 -33.23 5.01
N LEU A 219 -18.11 -32.63 4.24
CA LEU A 219 -19.45 -33.18 4.00
C LEU A 219 -19.43 -34.49 3.19
N GLY A 220 -18.45 -34.68 2.30
CA GLY A 220 -18.32 -35.89 1.49
C GLY A 220 -17.71 -37.10 2.21
N GLN A 221 -17.25 -36.93 3.45
CA GLN A 221 -16.67 -37.99 4.28
C GLN A 221 -17.68 -38.64 5.25
N PHE A 222 -18.94 -38.20 5.25
CA PHE A 222 -20.06 -38.79 5.98
C PHE A 222 -20.98 -39.62 5.08
#